data_AF-A0AAW6E1L7-F1
#
_entry.id   AF-A0AAW6E1L7-F1
#
_cell.length_a   1.000
_cell.length_b   1.000
_cell.length_c   1.000
_cell.angle_alpha   90.00
_cell.angle_beta   90.00
_cell.angle_gamma   90.00
#
_symmetry.space_group_name_H-M   'P 1'
#
loop_
_entity.id
_entity.type
_entity.pdbx_description
1 polymer ?
#
loop_
_entity_poly.entity_id
_entity_poly.type
_entity_poly.pdbx_seq_one_letter_code
_entity_poly.pdbx_strand_id
1 'polypeptide(L)'
;MATKEQIKRIYGLGAGLGIVGKDKDDMLHELIFSITGKDSVKQLDDSEFKVVQAELINRMKLADPNHLLHNTKSRNKKKEAEEIGCNGMATPEQQRLCWRYCYRLKELDTNPESADVGDRLIGVIGKVLGVTASKKQPFRWIDQEQCSKLIEQLKRYVNSAERRAKRQGEKYAGT
;
A
#
# COMPACT_ATOMS: atom_id res chain seq x y z
N MET A 1 27.15 22.82 0.57
CA MET A 1 26.87 23.72 -0.56
C MET A 1 26.28 22.89 -1.68
N ALA A 2 25.22 23.39 -2.32
CA ALA A 2 24.44 22.61 -3.26
C ALA A 2 25.20 22.43 -4.56
N THR A 3 25.07 21.24 -5.15
CA THR A 3 25.68 20.97 -6.45
C THR A 3 24.95 21.72 -7.56
N LYS A 4 25.62 21.91 -8.72
CA LYS A 4 25.00 22.56 -9.89
C LYS A 4 23.72 21.84 -10.34
N GLU A 5 23.65 20.52 -10.19
CA GLU A 5 22.47 19.72 -10.51
C GLU A 5 21.33 19.97 -9.52
N GLN A 6 21.64 20.02 -8.23
CA GLN A 6 20.68 20.36 -7.17
C GLN A 6 20.09 21.75 -7.39
N ILE A 7 20.93 22.74 -7.68
CA ILE A 7 20.49 24.10 -7.97
C ILE A 7 19.54 24.11 -9.18
N LYS A 8 19.93 23.50 -10.30
CA LYS A 8 19.06 23.37 -11.49
C LYS A 8 17.72 22.71 -11.16
N ARG A 9 17.73 21.70 -10.29
CA ARG A 9 16.52 20.99 -9.87
C ARG A 9 15.56 21.88 -9.08
N ILE A 10 16.06 22.70 -8.15
CA ILE A 10 15.23 23.65 -7.39
C ILE A 10 14.60 24.69 -8.32
N TYR A 11 15.40 25.31 -9.20
CA TYR A 11 14.88 26.29 -10.16
C TYR A 11 13.86 25.70 -11.14
N GLY A 12 14.07 24.46 -11.60
CA GLY A 12 13.10 23.76 -12.45
C GLY A 12 11.76 23.49 -11.74
N LEU A 13 11.79 23.14 -10.44
CA LEU A 13 10.58 22.95 -9.64
C LEU A 13 9.89 24.29 -9.34
N GLY A 14 10.65 25.33 -9.02
CA GLY A 14 10.13 26.69 -8.83
C GLY A 14 9.48 27.26 -10.10
N ALA A 15 10.07 27.01 -11.28
CA ALA A 15 9.47 27.38 -12.55
C ALA A 15 8.13 26.65 -12.78
N GLY A 16 8.04 25.37 -12.43
CA GLY A 16 6.79 24.61 -12.50
C GLY A 16 5.69 25.10 -11.55
N LEU A 17 6.06 25.83 -10.49
CA LEU A 17 5.13 26.52 -9.59
C LEU A 17 4.84 27.97 -10.00
N GLY A 18 5.49 28.48 -11.07
CA GLY A 18 5.35 29.87 -11.49
C GLY A 18 5.93 30.91 -10.52
N ILE A 19 6.80 30.47 -9.59
CA ILE A 19 7.45 31.31 -8.56
C ILE A 19 8.90 31.70 -8.93
N VAL A 20 9.28 31.53 -10.20
CA VAL A 20 10.59 31.88 -10.76
C VAL A 20 10.34 32.63 -12.08
N GLY A 21 11.08 33.71 -12.33
CA GLY A 21 10.93 34.52 -13.55
C GLY A 21 11.53 35.93 -13.40
N LYS A 22 11.58 36.68 -14.51
CA LYS A 22 12.25 38.00 -14.62
C LYS A 22 11.83 39.05 -13.57
N ASP A 23 10.65 38.90 -12.97
CA ASP A 23 10.11 39.79 -11.92
C ASP A 23 9.73 39.03 -10.63
N LYS A 24 10.17 37.76 -10.46
CA LYS A 24 9.70 36.84 -9.41
C LYS A 24 10.79 36.01 -8.75
N ASP A 25 12.07 36.33 -8.98
CA ASP A 25 13.17 35.57 -8.38
C ASP A 25 13.15 35.63 -6.84
N ASP A 26 12.51 36.63 -6.24
CA ASP A 26 12.41 36.77 -4.78
C ASP A 26 11.52 35.70 -4.12
N MET A 27 10.45 35.24 -4.77
CA MET A 27 9.50 34.29 -4.15
C MET A 27 10.12 32.92 -3.85
N LEU A 28 11.00 32.44 -4.74
CA LEU A 28 11.74 31.19 -4.50
C LEU A 28 12.75 31.37 -3.37
N HIS A 29 13.45 32.52 -3.33
CA HIS A 29 14.44 32.81 -2.29
C HIS A 29 13.78 33.01 -0.92
N GLU A 30 12.64 33.70 -0.84
CA GLU A 30 11.81 33.82 0.37
C GLU A 30 11.39 32.45 0.91
N LEU A 31 10.95 31.55 0.03
CA LEU A 31 10.60 30.19 0.43
C LEU A 31 11.81 29.45 1.02
N ILE A 32 12.95 29.52 0.33
CA ILE A 32 14.17 28.87 0.79
C ILE A 32 14.62 29.45 2.13
N PHE A 33 14.55 30.77 2.28
CA PHE A 33 14.84 31.47 3.51
C PHE A 33 13.90 31.03 4.64
N SER A 34 12.59 30.88 4.37
CA SER A 34 11.63 30.43 5.38
C SER A 34 11.88 29.00 5.89
N ILE A 35 12.41 28.11 5.04
CA ILE A 35 12.67 26.70 5.39
C ILE A 35 14.05 26.52 6.02
N THR A 36 15.06 27.23 5.52
CA THR A 36 16.48 26.94 5.79
C THR A 36 17.22 28.11 6.41
N GLY A 37 16.63 29.31 6.44
CA GLY A 37 17.27 30.55 6.89
C GLY A 37 18.35 31.07 5.93
N LYS A 38 18.43 30.55 4.70
CA LYS A 38 19.47 30.90 3.71
C LYS A 38 18.92 31.77 2.60
N ASP A 39 19.66 32.81 2.27
CA ASP A 39 19.31 33.76 1.19
C ASP A 39 19.61 33.21 -0.22
N SER A 40 20.33 32.09 -0.33
CA SER A 40 20.72 31.56 -1.64
C SER A 40 20.65 30.04 -1.75
N VAL A 41 20.12 29.58 -2.87
CA VAL A 41 20.10 28.15 -3.27
C VAL A 41 21.51 27.54 -3.24
N LYS A 42 22.55 28.33 -3.52
CA LYS A 42 23.95 27.86 -3.55
C LYS A 42 24.47 27.45 -2.17
N GLN A 43 23.94 28.07 -1.12
CA GLN A 43 24.39 27.86 0.26
C GLN A 43 23.75 26.64 0.92
N LEU A 44 22.74 26.03 0.27
CA LEU A 44 22.08 24.83 0.78
C LEU A 44 23.07 23.67 0.93
N ASP A 45 22.92 22.88 1.98
CA ASP A 45 23.54 21.57 2.08
C ASP A 45 22.63 20.47 1.48
N ASP A 46 23.11 19.23 1.47
CA ASP A 46 22.37 18.11 0.86
C ASP A 46 21.07 17.78 1.61
N SER A 47 21.04 17.99 2.92
CA SER A 47 19.87 17.74 3.75
C SER A 47 18.81 18.82 3.51
N GLU A 48 19.21 20.09 3.60
CA GLU A 48 18.35 21.24 3.34
C GLU A 48 17.81 21.23 1.91
N PHE A 49 18.65 20.85 0.93
CA PHE A 49 18.21 20.65 -0.44
C PHE A 49 17.06 19.65 -0.54
N LYS A 50 17.15 18.50 0.16
CA LYS A 50 16.07 17.49 0.17
C LYS A 50 14.80 18.03 0.79
N VAL A 51 14.91 18.83 1.85
CA VAL A 51 13.75 19.47 2.50
C VAL A 51 13.09 20.47 1.56
N VAL A 52 13.85 21.39 0.96
CA VAL A 52 13.34 22.37 0.00
C VAL A 52 12.74 21.68 -1.22
N GLN A 53 13.39 20.64 -1.75
CA GLN A 53 12.87 19.85 -2.87
C GLN A 53 11.54 19.19 -2.52
N ALA A 54 11.42 18.59 -1.33
CA ALA A 54 10.20 17.93 -0.89
C ALA A 54 9.04 18.94 -0.76
N GLU A 55 9.30 20.13 -0.21
CA GLU A 55 8.31 21.18 -0.05
C GLU A 55 7.81 21.71 -1.39
N LEU A 56 8.73 21.99 -2.34
CA LEU A 56 8.35 22.39 -3.70
C LEU A 56 7.50 21.32 -4.39
N ILE A 57 7.88 20.05 -4.31
CA ILE A 57 7.09 18.94 -4.87
C ILE A 57 5.72 18.84 -4.19
N ASN A 58 5.63 19.07 -2.88
CA ASN A 58 4.36 19.02 -2.16
C ASN A 58 3.42 20.14 -2.61
N ARG A 59 3.93 21.36 -2.76
CA ARG A 59 3.17 22.49 -3.29
C ARG A 59 2.69 22.27 -4.72
N MET A 60 3.50 21.62 -5.57
CA MET A 60 3.07 21.26 -6.93
C MET A 60 1.91 20.26 -6.92
N LYS A 61 1.88 19.33 -5.95
CA LYS A 61 0.76 18.39 -5.79
C LYS A 61 -0.52 19.07 -5.32
N LEU A 62 -0.41 20.13 -4.53
CA LEU A 62 -1.56 20.88 -4.02
C LEU A 62 -2.09 21.92 -5.02
N ALA A 63 -1.21 22.51 -5.81
CA ALA A 63 -1.56 23.56 -6.78
C ALA A 63 -2.22 23.01 -8.06
N ASP A 64 -1.91 21.78 -8.47
CA ASP A 64 -2.50 21.14 -9.65
C ASP A 64 -2.79 19.64 -9.38
N PRO A 65 -4.08 19.25 -9.26
CA PRO A 65 -4.49 17.85 -9.06
C PRO A 65 -4.06 16.89 -10.18
N ASN A 66 -3.68 17.41 -11.36
CA ASN A 66 -3.27 16.65 -12.54
C ASN A 66 -1.78 16.78 -12.88
N HIS A 67 -0.96 17.39 -12.00
CA HIS A 67 0.45 17.63 -12.31
C HIS A 67 1.24 16.32 -12.55
N LEU A 68 2.13 16.30 -13.55
CA LEU A 68 2.89 15.11 -13.98
C LEU A 68 3.75 14.46 -12.86
N LEU A 69 4.05 15.20 -11.79
CA LEU A 69 4.76 14.71 -10.59
C LEU A 69 3.84 14.03 -9.55
N HIS A 70 2.53 13.94 -9.82
CA HIS A 70 1.55 13.20 -9.02
C HIS A 70 1.88 11.71 -8.92
N ASN A 71 2.74 11.17 -9.79
CA ASN A 71 3.01 9.74 -9.84
C ASN A 71 4.48 9.36 -9.69
N THR A 72 4.99 9.32 -8.46
CA THR A 72 6.22 8.53 -8.19
C THR A 72 6.18 7.63 -6.96
N LYS A 73 5.17 7.69 -6.07
CA LYS A 73 5.13 6.79 -4.90
C LYS A 73 3.78 6.17 -4.52
N SER A 74 2.68 6.46 -5.23
CA SER A 74 1.37 5.89 -4.87
C SER A 74 0.62 5.17 -6.02
N ARG A 75 0.86 5.51 -7.29
CA ARG A 75 0.10 4.89 -8.40
C ARG A 75 0.65 3.54 -8.89
N ASN A 76 1.93 3.21 -8.65
CA ASN A 76 2.45 1.90 -9.07
C ASN A 76 1.93 0.73 -8.24
N LYS A 77 1.39 0.95 -7.03
CA LYS A 77 0.65 -0.10 -6.31
C LYS A 77 -0.83 -0.16 -6.68
N LYS A 78 -1.34 0.85 -7.40
CA LYS A 78 -2.74 0.95 -7.83
C LYS A 78 -2.94 0.47 -9.26
N LYS A 79 -1.97 0.70 -10.17
CA LYS A 79 -2.11 0.32 -11.59
C LYS A 79 -2.00 -1.18 -11.88
N GLU A 80 -1.18 -1.95 -11.15
CA GLU A 80 -1.19 -3.43 -11.26
C GLU A 80 -2.41 -4.06 -10.55
N ALA A 81 -3.03 -3.33 -9.62
CA ALA A 81 -4.24 -3.76 -8.93
C ALA A 81 -5.54 -3.40 -9.68
N GLU A 82 -5.48 -2.47 -10.64
CA GLU A 82 -6.65 -2.02 -11.41
C GLU A 82 -6.96 -2.91 -12.63
N GLU A 83 -5.99 -3.68 -13.15
CA GLU A 83 -6.27 -4.69 -14.20
C GLU A 83 -6.82 -6.01 -13.62
N ILE A 84 -6.45 -6.37 -12.39
CA ILE A 84 -6.96 -7.55 -11.68
C ILE A 84 -8.09 -7.11 -10.72
N GLY A 85 -9.18 -6.57 -11.26
CA GLY A 85 -10.31 -6.15 -10.42
C GLY A 85 -11.48 -5.47 -11.11
N CYS A 86 -11.32 -4.99 -12.35
CA CYS A 86 -12.36 -4.20 -13.02
C CYS A 86 -13.36 -4.98 -13.90
N ASN A 87 -13.34 -6.32 -13.91
CA ASN A 87 -14.24 -7.14 -14.76
C ASN A 87 -15.15 -8.12 -13.98
N GLY A 88 -15.48 -7.82 -12.73
CA GLY A 88 -16.25 -8.73 -11.86
C GLY A 88 -15.40 -9.75 -11.10
N MET A 89 -14.07 -9.69 -11.21
CA MET A 89 -13.12 -10.57 -10.54
C MET A 89 -12.87 -10.17 -9.08
N ALA A 90 -12.47 -11.14 -8.25
CA ALA A 90 -12.18 -10.94 -6.82
C ALA A 90 -11.24 -9.76 -6.56
N THR A 91 -11.69 -8.79 -5.78
CA THR A 91 -10.91 -7.57 -5.53
C THR A 91 -9.69 -7.86 -4.66
N PRO A 92 -8.61 -7.04 -4.75
CA PRO A 92 -7.42 -7.22 -3.92
C PRO A 92 -7.73 -7.26 -2.41
N GLU A 93 -8.71 -6.49 -1.95
CA GLU A 93 -9.15 -6.51 -0.56
C GLU A 93 -9.83 -7.82 -0.17
N GLN A 94 -10.67 -8.39 -1.04
CA GLN A 94 -11.27 -9.71 -0.81
C GLN A 94 -10.20 -10.81 -0.75
N GLN A 95 -9.20 -10.74 -1.63
CA GLN A 95 -8.06 -11.68 -1.61
C GLN A 95 -7.27 -11.57 -0.31
N ARG A 96 -6.97 -10.34 0.16
CA ARG A 96 -6.31 -10.09 1.45
C ARG A 96 -7.09 -10.65 2.62
N LEU A 97 -8.42 -10.48 2.63
CA LEU A 97 -9.28 -11.02 3.66
C LEU A 97 -9.22 -12.55 3.74
N CYS A 98 -9.29 -13.23 2.59
CA CYS A 98 -9.14 -14.69 2.52
C CYS A 98 -7.83 -15.15 3.16
N TRP A 99 -6.70 -14.55 2.76
CA TRP A 99 -5.40 -14.85 3.34
C TRP A 99 -5.36 -14.62 4.85
N ARG A 100 -5.89 -13.48 5.31
CA ARG A 100 -5.94 -13.14 6.74
C ARG A 100 -6.65 -14.21 7.56
N TYR A 101 -7.78 -14.73 7.08
CA TYR A 101 -8.50 -15.80 7.78
C TYR A 101 -7.76 -17.13 7.74
N CYS A 102 -7.08 -17.47 6.64
CA CYS A 102 -6.25 -18.67 6.58
C CYS A 102 -5.06 -18.63 7.54
N TYR A 103 -4.37 -17.49 7.66
CA TYR A 103 -3.32 -17.30 8.67
C TYR A 103 -3.88 -17.39 10.09
N ARG A 104 -5.03 -16.76 10.35
CA ARG A 104 -5.71 -16.85 11.65
C ARG A 104 -6.07 -18.29 12.01
N LEU A 105 -6.56 -19.08 11.07
CA LEU A 105 -6.80 -20.52 11.29
C LEU A 105 -5.51 -21.27 11.64
N LYS A 106 -4.40 -20.93 11.00
CA LYS A 106 -3.10 -21.55 11.30
C LYS A 106 -2.60 -21.19 12.71
N GLU A 107 -2.79 -19.95 13.16
CA GLU A 107 -2.48 -19.54 14.53
C GLU A 107 -3.29 -20.32 15.58
N LEU A 108 -4.53 -20.68 15.24
CA LEU A 108 -5.44 -21.40 16.13
C LEU A 108 -5.25 -22.92 16.07
N ASP A 109 -4.53 -23.44 15.09
CA ASP A 109 -4.22 -24.86 15.02
C ASP A 109 -3.12 -25.21 16.02
N THR A 110 -3.43 -26.16 16.89
CA THR A 110 -2.50 -26.69 17.88
C THR A 110 -1.60 -27.81 17.31
N ASN A 111 -1.78 -28.17 16.03
CA ASN A 111 -1.07 -29.28 15.40
C ASN A 111 0.22 -28.81 14.70
N PRO A 112 1.41 -29.34 15.07
CA PRO A 112 2.68 -29.00 14.43
C PRO A 112 2.78 -29.42 12.95
N GLU A 113 1.98 -30.38 12.48
CA GLU A 113 1.91 -30.79 11.06
C GLU A 113 0.80 -30.06 10.27
N SER A 114 0.46 -28.83 10.69
CA SER A 114 -0.57 -28.06 9.99
C SER A 114 -0.15 -27.80 8.53
N ALA A 115 -1.07 -28.12 7.61
CA ALA A 115 -0.88 -27.88 6.18
C ALA A 115 -0.52 -26.41 5.91
N ASP A 116 0.25 -26.19 4.85
CA ASP A 116 0.62 -24.83 4.45
C ASP A 116 -0.63 -23.97 4.20
N VAL A 117 -0.51 -22.67 4.48
CA VAL A 117 -1.62 -21.71 4.36
C VAL A 117 -2.15 -21.67 2.92
N GLY A 118 -1.26 -21.82 1.93
CA GLY A 118 -1.64 -21.90 0.53
C GLY A 118 -2.41 -23.17 0.18
N ASP A 119 -1.99 -24.33 0.70
CA ASP A 119 -2.71 -25.61 0.52
C ASP A 119 -4.10 -25.56 1.14
N ARG A 120 -4.21 -24.98 2.35
CA ARG A 120 -5.48 -24.77 3.02
C ARG A 120 -6.39 -23.86 2.21
N LEU A 121 -5.88 -22.74 1.69
CA LEU A 121 -6.67 -21.81 0.89
C LEU A 121 -7.20 -22.48 -0.38
N ILE A 122 -6.36 -23.23 -1.11
CA ILE A 122 -6.78 -23.97 -2.31
C ILE A 122 -7.81 -25.05 -1.96
N GLY A 123 -7.59 -25.79 -0.87
CA GLY A 123 -8.54 -26.80 -0.41
C GLY A 123 -9.90 -26.21 -0.07
N VAL A 124 -9.93 -25.04 0.56
CA VAL A 124 -11.19 -24.34 0.85
C VAL A 124 -11.84 -23.82 -0.44
N ILE A 125 -11.07 -23.25 -1.37
CA ILE A 125 -11.60 -22.81 -2.68
C ILE A 125 -12.23 -23.99 -3.43
N GLY A 126 -11.53 -25.13 -3.52
CA GLY A 126 -12.04 -26.33 -4.16
C GLY A 126 -13.29 -26.87 -3.47
N LYS A 127 -13.33 -26.85 -2.14
CA LYS A 127 -14.48 -27.34 -1.35
C LYS A 127 -15.72 -26.45 -1.45
N VAL A 128 -15.54 -25.13 -1.42
CA VAL A 128 -16.66 -24.17 -1.34
C VAL A 128 -17.17 -23.79 -2.72
N LEU A 129 -16.26 -23.62 -3.68
CA LEU A 129 -16.59 -23.07 -5.00
C LEU A 129 -16.50 -24.14 -6.11
N GLY A 130 -15.92 -25.31 -5.83
CA GLY A 130 -15.69 -26.33 -6.86
C GLY A 130 -14.63 -25.94 -7.90
N VAL A 131 -13.89 -24.86 -7.67
CA VAL A 131 -12.91 -24.31 -8.61
C VAL A 131 -11.53 -24.90 -8.32
N THR A 132 -10.85 -25.39 -9.35
CA THR A 132 -9.45 -25.79 -9.26
C THR A 132 -8.54 -24.56 -9.21
N ALA A 133 -8.04 -24.25 -8.01
CA ALA A 133 -7.11 -23.15 -7.78
C ALA A 133 -5.64 -23.60 -7.77
N SER A 134 -4.74 -22.70 -8.15
CA SER A 134 -3.28 -22.95 -8.11
C SER A 134 -2.63 -22.18 -6.96
N LYS A 135 -1.50 -22.68 -6.43
CA LYS A 135 -0.73 -21.97 -5.39
C LYS A 135 -0.23 -20.60 -5.82
N LYS A 136 0.20 -20.48 -7.09
CA LYS A 136 0.73 -19.21 -7.62
C LYS A 136 -0.35 -18.16 -7.81
N GLN A 137 -1.56 -18.57 -8.23
CA GLN A 137 -2.68 -17.66 -8.46
C GLN A 137 -4.00 -18.30 -7.99
N PRO A 138 -4.30 -18.26 -6.68
CA PRO A 138 -5.48 -18.93 -6.13
C PRO A 138 -6.81 -18.31 -6.59
N PHE A 139 -6.82 -17.01 -6.89
CA PHE A 139 -8.03 -16.24 -7.17
C PHE A 139 -8.28 -15.98 -8.66
N ARG A 140 -7.47 -16.57 -9.56
CA ARG A 140 -7.50 -16.24 -10.99
C ARG A 140 -8.85 -16.46 -11.67
N TRP A 141 -9.65 -17.40 -11.17
CA TRP A 141 -10.96 -17.76 -11.71
C TRP A 141 -12.08 -17.53 -10.70
N ILE A 142 -11.87 -16.60 -9.76
CA ILE A 142 -12.83 -16.30 -8.71
C ILE A 142 -13.37 -14.89 -8.93
N ASP A 143 -14.68 -14.79 -9.10
CA ASP A 143 -15.40 -13.52 -9.15
C ASP A 143 -15.64 -12.93 -7.75
N GLN A 144 -16.16 -11.71 -7.68
CA GLN A 144 -16.38 -11.02 -6.41
C GLN A 144 -17.43 -11.70 -5.52
N GLU A 145 -18.47 -12.30 -6.09
CA GLU A 145 -19.54 -12.95 -5.34
C GLU A 145 -19.04 -14.28 -4.76
N GLN A 146 -18.35 -15.07 -5.57
CA GLN A 146 -17.70 -16.30 -5.14
C GLN A 146 -16.63 -16.03 -4.08
N CYS A 147 -15.86 -14.94 -4.22
CA CYS A 147 -14.90 -14.54 -3.20
C CYS A 147 -15.59 -14.10 -1.90
N SER A 148 -16.74 -13.44 -1.98
CA SER A 148 -17.52 -13.07 -0.79
C SER A 148 -18.05 -14.31 -0.05
N LYS A 149 -18.56 -15.31 -0.78
CA LYS A 149 -18.97 -16.61 -0.21
C LYS A 149 -17.80 -17.31 0.47
N LEU A 150 -16.63 -17.28 -0.16
CA LEU A 150 -15.39 -17.85 0.39
C LEU A 150 -14.99 -17.18 1.71
N ILE A 151 -15.03 -15.84 1.76
CA ILE A 151 -14.73 -15.06 2.97
C ILE A 151 -15.67 -15.43 4.11
N GLU A 152 -16.97 -15.52 3.86
CA GLU A 152 -17.95 -15.90 4.90
C GLU A 152 -17.71 -17.32 5.40
N GLN A 153 -17.36 -18.25 4.52
CA GLN A 153 -17.04 -19.61 4.94
C GLN A 153 -15.76 -19.68 5.77
N LEU A 154 -14.72 -18.93 5.39
CA LEU A 154 -13.47 -18.82 6.16
C LEU A 154 -13.70 -18.19 7.53
N LYS A 155 -14.53 -17.15 7.63
CA LYS A 155 -14.96 -16.56 8.91
C LYS A 155 -15.63 -17.59 9.80
N ARG A 156 -16.54 -18.41 9.26
CA ARG A 156 -17.21 -19.48 10.02
C ARG A 156 -16.20 -20.50 10.56
N TYR A 157 -15.19 -20.86 9.77
CA TYR A 157 -14.13 -21.75 10.23
C TYR A 157 -13.30 -21.13 11.35
N VAL A 158 -12.89 -19.86 11.23
CA VAL A 158 -12.15 -19.15 12.28
C VAL A 158 -12.96 -19.10 13.57
N ASN A 159 -14.21 -18.67 13.51
CA ASN A 159 -15.08 -18.62 14.69
C ASN A 159 -15.26 -20.00 15.35
N SER A 160 -15.27 -21.08 14.55
CA SER A 160 -15.36 -22.44 15.07
C SER A 160 -14.06 -22.90 15.74
N ALA A 161 -12.91 -22.55 15.15
CA ALA A 161 -11.59 -22.81 15.70
C ALA A 161 -11.36 -22.02 17.01
N GLU A 162 -11.71 -20.74 17.06
CA GLU A 162 -11.60 -19.89 18.25
C GLU A 162 -12.46 -20.42 19.41
N ARG A 163 -13.70 -20.85 19.14
CA ARG A 163 -14.54 -21.50 20.15
C ARG A 163 -13.97 -22.83 20.64
N ARG A 164 -13.27 -23.58 19.79
CA ARG A 164 -12.61 -24.82 20.19
C ARG A 164 -11.39 -24.55 21.07
N ALA A 165 -10.57 -23.57 20.68
CA ALA A 165 -9.42 -23.12 21.47
C ALA A 165 -9.85 -22.61 22.85
N LYS A 166 -10.90 -21.79 22.93
CA LYS A 166 -11.45 -21.30 24.21
C LYS A 166 -11.89 -22.44 25.13
N ARG A 167 -12.64 -23.42 24.61
CA ARG A 167 -13.08 -24.59 25.38
C ARG A 167 -11.92 -25.47 25.85
N GLN A 168 -10.84 -25.57 25.06
CA GLN A 168 -9.64 -26.29 25.49
C GLN A 168 -8.92 -25.52 26.59
N GLY A 169 -8.77 -24.20 26.46
CA GLY A 169 -8.21 -23.35 27.52
C GLY A 169 -8.98 -23.43 28.85
N GLU A 170 -10.31 -23.40 28.81
CA GLU A 170 -11.17 -23.57 30.00
C GLU A 170 -11.02 -24.96 30.63
N LYS A 171 -10.79 -26.02 29.84
CA LYS A 171 -10.55 -27.38 30.36
C LYS A 171 -9.21 -27.53 31.08
N TYR A 172 -8.19 -26.75 30.73
CA TYR A 172 -6.86 -26.81 31.37
C TYR A 172 -6.67 -25.75 32.48
N ALA A 173 -7.52 -24.72 32.55
CA ALA A 173 -7.50 -23.73 33.63
C ALA A 173 -8.32 -24.14 34.86
N GLY A 174 -9.08 -25.23 34.77
CA GLY A 174 -9.95 -25.76 35.84
C GLY A 174 -9.44 -27.01 36.56
N THR A 175 -8.16 -27.35 36.39
CA THR A 175 -7.45 -28.43 37.11
C THR A 175 -6.26 -27.85 37.85
#